data_AF-A0A1Q9XXB9-F1
#
_entry.id   AF-A0A1Q9XXB9-F1
#
_cell.length_a   1.000
_cell.length_b   1.000
_cell.length_c   1.000
_cell.angle_alpha   90.00
_cell.angle_beta   90.00
_cell.angle_gamma   90.00
#
_symmetry.space_group_name_H-M   'P 1'
#
loop_
_entity.id
_entity.type
_entity.pdbx_description
1 polymer ?
#
loop_
_entity_poly.entity_id
_entity_poly.type
_entity_poly.pdbx_seq_one_letter_code
_entity_poly.pdbx_strand_id
1 'polypeptide(L)'
;MGGKRDWLPEGDEIIIIEKETIERSWGWAIFHTSKLWLETNDTKYSLAGNAPTLVERETGKLIPTGTAFSIDRYIENYEATGNPHT
;
A
#
# COMPACT_ATOMS: atom_id res chain seq x y z
N MET A 1 -6.82 -6.44 17.07
CA MET A 1 -6.20 -7.71 16.66
C MET A 1 -6.99 -8.20 15.46
N GLY A 2 -6.37 -8.23 14.27
CA GLY A 2 -7.06 -8.54 13.02
C GLY A 2 -7.44 -10.02 12.96
N GLY A 3 -8.72 -10.30 12.70
CA GLY A 3 -9.20 -11.67 12.48
C GLY A 3 -8.51 -12.32 11.28
N LYS A 4 -8.53 -13.66 11.24
CA LYS A 4 -8.12 -14.43 10.07
C LYS A 4 -8.84 -13.86 8.85
N ARG A 5 -8.08 -13.53 7.80
CA ARG A 5 -8.65 -13.05 6.54
C ARG A 5 -9.03 -14.30 5.74
N ASP A 6 -10.31 -14.61 5.64
CA ASP A 6 -10.80 -15.81 4.96
C ASP A 6 -10.44 -15.87 3.46
N TRP A 7 -10.02 -14.73 2.88
CA TRP A 7 -9.58 -14.61 1.50
C TRP A 7 -8.07 -14.78 1.30
N LEU A 8 -7.26 -14.69 2.37
CA LEU A 8 -5.82 -14.84 2.28
C LEU A 8 -5.48 -16.34 2.41
N PRO A 9 -4.73 -16.93 1.46
CA PRO A 9 -4.39 -18.35 1.52
C PRO A 9 -3.71 -18.74 2.84
N GLU A 10 -3.92 -19.98 3.25
CA GLU A 10 -3.26 -20.51 4.44
C GLU A 10 -1.73 -20.44 4.28
N GLY A 11 -1.06 -19.90 5.30
CA GLY A 11 0.39 -19.70 5.28
C GLY A 11 0.86 -18.45 4.54
N ASP A 12 -0.04 -17.65 3.96
CA ASP A 12 0.32 -16.37 3.35
C ASP A 12 0.22 -15.22 4.36
N GLU A 13 1.00 -14.17 4.11
CA GLU A 13 1.11 -12.97 4.93
C GLU A 13 1.11 -11.74 4.03
N ILE A 14 0.47 -10.65 4.50
CA ILE A 14 0.63 -9.35 3.84
C ILE A 14 1.84 -8.67 4.45
N ILE A 15 2.85 -8.43 3.62
CA ILE A 15 4.12 -7.82 4.01
C ILE A 15 4.25 -6.43 3.42
N ILE A 16 4.94 -5.54 4.14
CA ILE A 16 5.35 -4.24 3.61
C ILE A 16 6.63 -4.45 2.78
N ILE A 17 6.69 -3.80 1.63
CA ILE A 17 7.87 -3.82 0.76
C ILE A 17 8.71 -2.59 1.06
N GLU A 18 9.55 -2.70 2.09
CA GLU A 18 10.36 -1.59 2.61
C GLU A 18 11.17 -0.87 1.53
N LYS A 19 11.76 -1.63 0.60
CA LYS A 19 12.57 -1.08 -0.51
C LYS A 19 11.77 -0.22 -1.50
N GLU A 20 10.45 -0.41 -1.59
CA GLU A 20 9.56 0.36 -2.46
C GLU A 20 8.83 1.47 -1.69
N THR A 21 8.83 1.41 -0.36
CA THR A 21 8.20 2.44 0.48
C THR A 21 8.88 3.78 0.25
N ILE A 22 8.07 4.79 -0.07
CA ILE A 22 8.54 6.14 -0.34
C ILE A 22 8.35 6.97 0.92
N GLU A 23 9.44 7.49 1.48
CA GLU A 23 9.38 8.41 2.61
C GLU A 23 9.30 9.88 2.14
N ARG A 24 8.51 10.66 2.87
CA ARG A 24 8.36 12.11 2.76
C ARG A 24 8.39 12.75 4.15
N SER A 25 8.54 14.08 4.19
CA SER A 25 8.52 14.82 5.45
C SER A 25 7.20 14.65 6.21
N TRP A 26 6.08 14.63 5.48
CA TRP A 26 4.74 14.45 6.05
C TRP A 26 4.39 13.00 6.42
N GLY A 27 5.15 12.00 5.96
CA GLY A 27 4.78 10.60 6.14
C GLY A 27 5.37 9.65 5.10
N TRP A 28 4.61 8.62 4.71
CA TRP A 28 5.05 7.58 3.80
C TRP A 28 3.99 7.23 2.75
N ALA A 29 4.43 6.73 1.60
CA ALA A 29 3.63 5.87 0.75
C ALA A 29 4.09 4.42 0.96
N ILE A 30 3.26 3.62 1.62
CA ILE A 30 3.57 2.24 1.98
C ILE A 30 3.09 1.30 0.87
N PHE A 31 4.03 0.52 0.36
CA PHE A 31 3.76 -0.59 -0.55
C PHE A 31 3.65 -1.88 0.24
N HIS A 32 2.68 -2.71 -0.12
CA HIS A 32 2.50 -4.02 0.49
C HIS A 32 2.15 -5.05 -0.55
N THR A 33 2.38 -6.33 -0.24
CA THR A 33 1.83 -7.42 -1.05
C THR A 33 1.80 -8.75 -0.30
N SER A 34 1.28 -9.80 -0.96
CA SER A 34 1.37 -11.19 -0.52
C SER A 34 2.83 -11.65 -0.51
N LYS A 35 3.26 -12.22 0.61
CA LYS A 35 4.57 -12.84 0.76
C LYS A 35 4.73 -14.02 -0.20
N LEU A 36 3.70 -14.87 -0.34
CA LEU A 36 3.74 -15.98 -1.29
C LEU A 36 3.88 -15.50 -2.72
N TRP A 37 3.20 -14.42 -3.12
CA TRP A 37 3.40 -13.85 -4.46
C TRP A 37 4.85 -13.38 -4.64
N LEU A 38 5.43 -12.70 -3.67
CA LEU A 38 6.82 -12.21 -3.75
C LEU A 38 7.84 -13.36 -3.86
N GLU A 39 7.64 -14.44 -3.11
CA GLU A 39 8.56 -15.58 -3.05
C GLU A 39 8.40 -16.53 -4.25
N THR A 40 7.17 -16.73 -4.73
CA THR A 40 6.87 -17.73 -5.77
C THR A 40 6.69 -17.14 -7.16
N ASN A 41 6.38 -15.84 -7.25
CA ASN A 41 5.94 -15.16 -8.47
C ASN A 41 4.68 -15.78 -9.13
N ASP A 42 3.90 -16.57 -8.38
CA ASP A 42 2.64 -17.14 -8.85
C ASP A 42 1.50 -16.12 -8.69
N THR A 43 0.98 -15.65 -9.83
CA THR A 43 -0.05 -14.61 -9.90
C THR A 43 -1.35 -14.97 -9.16
N LYS A 44 -1.62 -16.25 -8.85
CA LYS A 44 -2.80 -16.62 -8.05
C LYS A 44 -2.73 -16.09 -6.60
N TYR A 45 -1.53 -15.75 -6.13
CA TYR A 45 -1.30 -15.12 -4.83
C TYR A 45 -1.26 -13.58 -4.91
N SER A 46 -1.31 -13.01 -6.11
CA SER A 46 -1.30 -11.55 -6.26
C SER A 46 -2.57 -10.91 -5.69
N LEU A 47 -2.43 -9.70 -5.16
CA LEU A 47 -3.54 -8.97 -4.55
C LEU A 47 -4.27 -8.13 -5.60
N ALA A 48 -5.59 -8.28 -5.69
CA ALA A 48 -6.42 -7.42 -6.51
C ALA A 48 -6.51 -6.01 -5.90
N GLY A 49 -6.35 -4.98 -6.73
CA GLY A 49 -6.45 -3.58 -6.28
C GLY A 49 -5.32 -3.13 -5.34
N ASN A 50 -4.11 -3.70 -5.50
CA ASN A 50 -2.92 -3.46 -4.66
C ASN A 50 -2.31 -2.05 -4.79
N ALA A 51 -3.11 -1.01 -4.56
CA ALA A 51 -2.65 0.37 -4.53
C ALA A 51 -1.86 0.64 -3.24
N PRO A 52 -0.76 1.44 -3.29
CA PRO A 52 -0.06 1.87 -2.09
C PRO A 52 -0.98 2.72 -1.19
N THR A 53 -0.69 2.77 0.10
CA THR A 53 -1.44 3.59 1.05
C THR A 53 -0.55 4.71 1.57
N LEU A 54 -1.04 5.96 1.55
CA LEU A 54 -0.31 7.04 2.22
C LEU A 54 -0.58 6.99 3.72
N VAL A 55 0.42 7.28 4.54
CA VAL A 55 0.31 7.28 6.00
C VAL A 55 0.89 8.58 6.54
N GLU A 56 0.06 9.37 7.23
CA GLU A 56 0.53 10.58 7.92
C GLU A 56 1.40 10.22 9.13
N ARG A 57 2.55 10.88 9.26
CA ARG A 57 3.50 10.63 10.35
C ARG A 57 2.95 10.94 11.72
N GLU A 58 2.36 12.12 11.88
CA GLU A 58 1.96 12.64 13.19
C GLU A 58 0.69 11.96 13.73
N THR A 59 -0.21 11.56 12.83
CA THR A 59 -1.55 11.06 13.20
C THR A 59 -1.69 9.55 13.00
N GLY A 60 -0.83 8.93 12.18
CA GLY A 60 -1.00 7.56 11.70
C GLY A 60 -2.19 7.37 10.75
N LYS A 61 -2.78 8.47 10.24
CA LYS A 61 -3.95 8.41 9.36
C LYS A 61 -3.58 7.67 8.07
N LEU A 62 -4.37 6.65 7.74
CA LEU A 62 -4.28 5.92 6.49
C LEU A 62 -5.12 6.65 5.43
N ILE A 63 -4.50 6.93 4.29
CA ILE A 63 -5.12 7.65 3.18
C ILE A 63 -5.05 6.75 1.94
N PRO A 64 -6.20 6.19 1.50
CA PRO A 64 -6.21 5.25 0.39
C PRO A 64 -5.93 5.97 -0.94
N THR A 65 -5.06 5.37 -1.75
CA THR A 65 -4.87 5.75 -3.15
C THR A 65 -5.68 4.83 -4.07
N GLY A 66 -5.48 4.95 -5.39
CA GLY A 66 -6.09 4.07 -6.37
C GLY A 66 -5.05 3.44 -7.29
N THR A 67 -5.50 2.56 -8.17
CA THR A 67 -4.66 1.92 -9.20
C THR A 67 -4.77 2.60 -10.56
N ALA A 68 -5.49 3.73 -10.65
CA ALA A 68 -5.73 4.44 -11.92
C ALA A 68 -4.53 5.29 -12.37
N PHE A 69 -3.66 5.69 -11.44
CA PHE A 69 -2.49 6.53 -11.71
C PHE A 69 -1.24 5.98 -11.00
N SER A 70 -0.06 6.52 -11.32
CA SER A 70 1.17 6.22 -10.58
C SER A 70 1.11 6.78 -9.15
N ILE A 71 1.91 6.20 -8.26
CA ILE A 71 2.01 6.69 -6.87
C ILE A 71 2.45 8.15 -6.80
N ASP A 72 3.34 8.58 -7.70
CA ASP A 72 3.86 9.95 -7.71
C ASP A 72 2.74 10.96 -7.89
N ARG A 73 1.76 10.69 -8.77
CA ARG A 73 0.61 11.57 -8.96
C ARG A 73 -0.25 11.70 -7.71
N TYR A 74 -0.45 10.61 -6.98
CA TYR A 74 -1.20 10.64 -5.71
C TYR A 74 -0.43 11.40 -4.62
N ILE A 75 0.89 11.26 -4.57
CA ILE A 75 1.76 12.00 -3.66
C ILE A 75 1.72 13.50 -3.97
N GLU A 76 1.89 13.88 -5.23
CA GLU A 76 1.87 15.27 -5.69
C GLU A 76 0.53 15.96 -5.37
N ASN A 77 -0.59 15.29 -5.65
CA ASN A 77 -1.92 15.79 -5.28
C ASN A 77 -2.05 15.97 -3.77
N TYR A 78 -1.61 14.98 -2.99
CA TYR A 78 -1.66 15.06 -1.53
C TYR A 78 -0.82 16.20 -0.98
N GLU A 79 0.38 16.42 -1.51
CA GLU A 79 1.26 17.53 -1.13
C GLU A 79 0.67 18.90 -1.51
N ALA A 80 -0.04 18.97 -2.65
CA ALA A 80 -0.64 20.22 -3.12
C ALA A 80 -1.97 20.57 -2.43
N THR A 81 -2.82 19.59 -2.13
CA THR A 81 -4.22 19.82 -1.73
C THR A 81 -4.63 19.13 -0.43
N GLY A 82 -3.79 18.25 0.12
CA GLY A 82 -4.15 17.38 1.25
C GLY A 82 -5.08 16.23 0.86
N ASN A 83 -5.37 16.04 -0.43
CA ASN A 83 -6.19 14.94 -0.96
C ASN A 83 -5.50 14.30 -2.16
N PRO A 84 -5.18 12.98 -2.13
CA PRO A 84 -4.46 12.35 -3.23
C PRO A 84 -5.27 12.27 -4.54
N HIS A 85 -6.59 12.50 -4.51
CA HIS A 85 -7.45 12.35 -5.68
C HIS A 85 -7.79 13.65 -6.42
N THR A 86 -7.32 14.80 -5.96
CA THR A 86 -7.71 16.12 -6.50
C THR A 86 -6.56 17.09 -6.60
#